data_AF-A0A816E8P7-F1
#
_entry.id   AF-A0A816E8P7-F1
#
_cell.length_a   1.000
_cell.length_b   1.000
_cell.length_c   1.000
_cell.angle_alpha   90.00
_cell.angle_beta   90.00
_cell.angle_gamma   90.00
#
_symmetry.space_group_name_H-M   'P 1'
#
loop_
_entity.id
_entity.type
_entity.pdbx_description
1 polymer ?
#
loop_
_entity_poly.entity_id
_entity_poly.type
_entity_poly.pdbx_seq_one_letter_code
_entity_poly.pdbx_strand_id
1 'polypeptide(L)'
;VRKVVVSTNIGETSLTIPGIRHVIDSGMVKVKTYNHQTGLETLKIEKISQAQAWQRTGRAGRETNGTCYRLYTEEEFEHLSEAAIPELLRCNLSTVTLQLLAMGIRDIANFDFLSKPNIKSIEASIQELIYLKAITSVLELTDDGKKMACFPLDPK
;
A
#
# COMPACT_ATOMS: atom_id res chain seq x y z
N VAL A 1 3.11 37.19 2.72
CA VAL A 1 3.76 36.05 3.41
C VAL A 1 3.82 34.87 2.44
N ARG A 2 4.94 34.14 2.37
CA ARG A 2 5.08 32.97 1.48
C ARG A 2 4.66 31.69 2.23
N LYS A 3 3.78 30.88 1.62
CA LYS A 3 3.36 29.58 2.18
C LYS A 3 4.38 28.51 1.79
N VAL A 4 4.86 27.75 2.76
CA VAL A 4 5.72 26.58 2.55
C VAL A 4 5.09 25.40 3.28
N VAL A 5 4.94 24.28 2.58
CA VAL A 5 4.36 23.05 3.15
C VAL A 5 5.40 21.95 3.03
N VAL A 6 5.68 21.28 4.15
CA VAL A 6 6.50 20.07 4.19
C VAL A 6 5.54 18.89 4.37
N SER A 7 5.59 17.93 3.45
CA SER A 7 4.64 16.81 3.39
C SER A 7 5.33 15.51 3.04
N THR A 8 4.73 14.39 3.45
CA THR A 8 5.04 13.06 2.92
C THR A 8 4.28 12.84 1.61
N ASN A 9 4.23 11.59 1.13
CA ASN A 9 3.38 11.16 0.01
C ASN A 9 1.88 11.43 0.23
N ILE A 10 1.41 11.85 1.42
CA ILE A 10 0.02 12.30 1.61
C ILE A 10 -0.34 13.50 0.72
N GLY A 11 0.64 14.38 0.43
CA GLY A 11 0.47 15.52 -0.48
C GLY A 11 0.40 15.11 -1.96
N GLU A 12 0.77 13.87 -2.29
CA GLU A 12 0.73 13.34 -3.66
C GLU A 12 -0.68 13.00 -4.09
N THR A 13 -1.56 12.50 -3.21
CA THR A 13 -2.89 11.97 -3.58
C THR A 13 -4.03 12.56 -2.75
N SER A 14 -3.85 12.65 -1.43
CA SER A 14 -4.96 12.68 -0.48
C SER A 14 -5.45 14.09 -0.12
N LEU A 15 -4.67 15.12 -0.42
CA LEU A 15 -4.98 16.50 -0.06
C LEU A 15 -4.79 17.46 -1.22
N THR A 16 -5.71 18.41 -1.36
CA THR A 16 -5.58 19.53 -2.29
C THR A 16 -5.25 20.78 -1.49
N ILE A 17 -4.04 21.31 -1.67
CA ILE A 17 -3.61 22.53 -0.99
C ILE A 17 -3.68 23.67 -2.00
N PRO A 18 -4.49 24.72 -1.76
CA PRO A 18 -4.62 25.83 -2.70
C PRO A 18 -3.36 26.70 -2.72
N GLY A 19 -3.04 27.22 -3.91
CA GLY A 19 -1.91 28.09 -4.16
C GLY A 19 -0.54 27.41 -4.23
N ILE A 20 -0.46 26.10 -4.41
CA ILE A 20 0.81 25.40 -4.66
C ILE A 20 1.26 25.68 -6.10
N ARG A 21 2.39 26.38 -6.25
CA ARG A 21 3.01 26.70 -7.56
C ARG A 21 4.36 26.02 -7.76
N HIS A 22 5.01 25.62 -6.67
CA HIS A 22 6.32 24.98 -6.71
C HIS A 22 6.26 23.69 -5.91
N VAL A 23 6.73 22.61 -6.52
CA VAL A 23 6.91 21.31 -5.86
C VAL A 23 8.40 21.00 -5.86
N ILE A 24 8.92 20.55 -4.73
CA ILE A 24 10.26 20.01 -4.61
C ILE A 24 10.11 18.52 -4.36
N ASP A 25 10.48 17.71 -5.34
CA ASP A 25 10.34 16.25 -5.30
C ASP A 25 11.68 15.61 -4.93
N SER A 26 11.73 14.97 -3.75
CA SER A 26 12.90 14.25 -3.28
C SER A 26 13.16 12.94 -4.02
N GLY A 27 12.21 12.44 -4.80
CA GLY A 27 12.32 11.14 -5.48
C GLY A 27 12.17 9.93 -4.55
N MET A 28 11.88 10.13 -3.26
CA MET A 28 11.80 9.07 -2.26
C MET A 28 10.41 8.96 -1.64
N VAL A 29 10.08 7.77 -1.15
CA VAL A 29 8.86 7.47 -0.40
C VAL A 29 9.16 6.44 0.68
N LYS A 30 8.47 6.55 1.82
CA LYS A 30 8.50 5.51 2.85
C LYS A 30 7.32 4.57 2.64
N VAL A 31 7.60 3.29 2.47
CA VAL A 31 6.59 2.27 2.18
C VAL A 31 6.63 1.16 3.22
N LYS A 32 5.45 0.59 3.50
CA LYS A 32 5.31 -0.59 4.33
C LYS A 32 5.57 -1.84 3.48
N THR A 33 6.43 -2.72 3.97
CA THR A 33 6.81 -3.96 3.29
C THR A 33 6.74 -5.12 4.29
N TYR A 34 6.07 -6.19 3.89
CA TYR A 34 5.88 -7.40 4.69
C TYR A 34 6.79 -8.54 4.20
N ASN A 35 7.44 -9.23 5.14
CA ASN A 35 8.17 -10.45 4.86
C ASN A 35 7.37 -11.67 5.38
N HIS A 36 6.79 -12.43 4.46
CA HIS A 36 6.00 -13.63 4.76
C HIS A 36 6.79 -14.76 5.43
N GLN A 37 8.12 -14.79 5.30
CA GLN A 37 8.96 -15.82 5.93
C GLN A 37 9.18 -15.53 7.42
N THR A 38 9.31 -14.26 7.79
CA THR A 38 9.58 -13.85 9.17
C THR A 38 8.33 -13.34 9.90
N GLY A 39 7.24 -13.07 9.18
CA GLY A 39 6.04 -12.44 9.72
C GLY A 39 6.26 -10.97 10.13
N LEU A 40 7.34 -10.33 9.66
CA LEU A 40 7.70 -8.97 10.07
C LEU A 40 7.28 -7.94 9.02
N GLU A 41 6.63 -6.89 9.50
CA GLU A 41 6.37 -5.67 8.75
C GLU A 41 7.47 -4.65 9.03
N THR A 42 7.96 -4.02 7.96
CA THR A 42 9.03 -3.02 8.04
C THR A 42 8.66 -1.78 7.23
N LEU A 43 9.16 -0.62 7.66
CA LEU A 43 9.05 0.61 6.90
C LEU A 43 10.38 0.88 6.20
N LYS A 44 10.38 0.79 4.86
CA LYS A 44 11.56 1.02 4.04
C LYS A 44 11.43 2.33 3.27
N ILE A 45 12.57 2.98 3.07
CA ILE A 45 12.66 4.14 2.18
C ILE A 45 13.04 3.60 0.81
N GLU A 46 12.23 3.88 -0.20
CA GLU A 46 12.41 3.42 -1.58
C GLU A 46 12.33 4.62 -2.55
N LYS A 47 12.87 4.45 -3.75
CA LYS A 47 12.66 5.40 -4.86
C LYS A 47 11.18 5.36 -5.27
N ILE A 48 10.63 6.49 -5.69
CA ILE A 48 9.27 6.58 -6.22
C ILE A 48 9.16 5.98 -7.62
N SER A 49 7.95 5.69 -8.07
CA SER A 49 7.69 5.36 -9.47
C SER A 49 7.56 6.61 -10.35
N GLN A 50 7.67 6.45 -11.66
CA GLN A 50 7.44 7.53 -12.63
C GLN A 50 6.01 8.09 -12.50
N ALA A 51 5.01 7.22 -12.35
CA ALA A 51 3.63 7.63 -12.10
C ALA A 51 3.49 8.53 -10.85
N GLN A 52 4.18 8.19 -9.76
CA GLN A 52 4.17 9.00 -8.54
C GLN A 52 4.84 10.37 -8.75
N ALA A 53 5.99 10.39 -9.44
CA ALA A 53 6.66 11.64 -9.81
C ALA A 53 5.77 12.55 -10.67
N TRP A 54 5.00 11.97 -11.61
CA TRP A 54 4.02 12.71 -12.40
C TRP A 54 2.87 13.26 -11.56
N GLN A 55 2.34 12.47 -10.61
CA GLN A 55 1.32 12.93 -9.67
C GLN A 55 1.82 14.12 -8.83
N ARG A 56 3.07 14.07 -8.36
CA ARG A 56 3.71 15.17 -7.62
C ARG A 56 3.85 16.42 -8.48
N THR A 57 4.30 16.29 -9.73
CA THR A 57 4.34 17.42 -10.68
C THR A 57 2.96 18.05 -10.88
N GLY A 58 1.91 17.24 -11.00
CA GLY A 58 0.53 17.70 -11.15
C GLY A 58 0.03 18.59 -10.00
N ARG A 59 0.66 18.54 -8.82
CA ARG A 59 0.30 19.39 -7.67
C ARG A 59 0.67 20.85 -7.86
N ALA A 60 1.70 21.15 -8.66
CA ALA A 60 2.11 22.53 -8.96
C ALA A 60 1.20 23.21 -10.01
N GLY A 61 0.45 22.43 -10.80
CA GLY A 61 -0.27 22.91 -11.98
C GLY A 61 -1.79 23.03 -11.83
N ARG A 62 -2.35 23.01 -10.61
CA ARG A 62 -3.82 22.90 -10.41
C ARG A 62 -4.58 24.21 -10.65
N GLU A 63 -4.03 25.34 -10.22
CA GLU A 63 -4.70 26.66 -10.30
C GLU A 63 -4.04 27.59 -11.32
N THR A 64 -2.75 27.38 -11.59
CA THR A 64 -1.91 28.22 -12.44
C THR A 64 -0.70 27.42 -12.88
N ASN A 65 0.04 27.92 -13.86
CA ASN A 65 1.36 27.38 -14.22
C ASN A 65 2.25 27.30 -12.98
N GLY A 66 2.88 26.14 -12.81
CA GLY A 66 3.79 25.85 -11.73
C GLY A 66 5.00 25.06 -12.19
N THR A 67 5.95 24.87 -11.29
CA THR A 67 7.23 24.20 -11.57
C THR A 67 7.47 23.08 -10.57
N CYS A 68 7.87 21.92 -11.06
CA CYS A 68 8.31 20.81 -10.23
C CYS A 68 9.83 20.69 -10.35
N TYR A 69 10.52 20.76 -9.22
CA TYR A 69 11.97 20.58 -9.11
C TYR A 69 12.24 19.18 -8.58
N ARG A 70 12.83 18.33 -9.42
CA ARG A 70 13.23 16.97 -9.04
C ARG A 70 14.66 17.00 -8.50
N LEU A 71 14.89 16.36 -7.37
CA LEU A 71 16.22 16.28 -6.73
C LEU A 71 17.04 15.06 -7.21
N TYR A 72 16.79 14.62 -8.44
CA TYR A 72 17.40 13.46 -9.10
C TYR A 72 17.50 13.73 -10.60
N THR A 73 18.41 13.03 -11.28
CA THR A 73 18.69 13.30 -12.71
C THR A 73 17.60 12.75 -13.63
N GLU A 74 17.62 13.18 -14.89
CA GLU A 74 16.76 12.61 -15.93
C GLU A 74 17.04 11.13 -16.17
N GLU A 75 18.32 10.73 -16.21
CA GLU A 75 18.73 9.32 -16.27
C GLU A 75 18.17 8.51 -15.09
N GLU A 76 18.25 9.04 -13.87
CA GLU A 76 17.65 8.37 -12.70
C GLU A 76 16.13 8.25 -12.80
N PHE A 77 15.45 9.24 -13.40
CA PHE A 77 14.02 9.22 -13.64
C PHE A 77 13.62 8.11 -14.63
N GLU A 78 14.37 7.98 -15.72
CA GLU A 78 14.15 6.94 -16.74
C GLU A 78 14.34 5.53 -16.19
N HIS A 79 15.21 5.37 -15.19
CA HIS A 79 15.43 4.10 -14.48
C HIS A 79 14.40 3.81 -13.37
N LEU A 80 13.47 4.72 -13.05
CA LEU A 80 12.40 4.44 -12.09
C LEU A 80 11.39 3.47 -12.70
N SER A 81 10.77 2.65 -11.85
CA SER A 81 9.64 1.81 -12.28
C SER A 81 8.48 2.68 -12.76
N GLU A 82 7.74 2.24 -13.77
CA GLU A 82 6.60 3.00 -14.30
C GLU A 82 5.53 3.24 -13.22
N ALA A 83 5.14 2.17 -12.54
CA ALA A 83 4.15 2.16 -11.46
C ALA A 83 4.75 1.64 -10.15
N ALA A 84 4.12 2.03 -9.03
CA ALA A 84 4.41 1.44 -7.73
C ALA A 84 3.85 0.02 -7.66
N ILE A 85 4.55 -0.87 -6.95
CA ILE A 85 4.06 -2.23 -6.70
C ILE A 85 2.73 -2.14 -5.91
N PRO A 86 1.66 -2.85 -6.33
CA PRO A 86 0.36 -2.82 -5.66
C PRO A 86 0.47 -3.19 -4.18
N GLU A 87 -0.24 -2.46 -3.30
CA GLU A 87 -0.18 -2.64 -1.84
C GLU A 87 -0.45 -4.09 -1.41
N LEU A 88 -1.43 -4.73 -2.05
CA LEU A 88 -1.80 -6.14 -1.82
C LEU A 88 -0.61 -7.11 -1.92
N LEU A 89 0.38 -6.80 -2.76
CA LEU A 89 1.56 -7.65 -2.95
C LEU A 89 2.65 -7.43 -1.89
N ARG A 90 2.49 -6.44 -1.01
CA ARG A 90 3.55 -5.94 -0.10
C ARG A 90 3.12 -5.87 1.35
N CYS A 91 1.84 -6.09 1.66
CA CYS A 91 1.29 -6.05 3.00
C CYS A 91 0.98 -7.46 3.54
N ASN A 92 0.67 -7.53 4.83
CA ASN A 92 0.10 -8.74 5.41
C ASN A 92 -1.32 -8.97 4.83
N LEU A 93 -1.59 -10.19 4.38
CA LEU A 93 -2.86 -10.58 3.79
C LEU A 93 -3.91 -11.03 4.81
N SER A 94 -3.59 -11.16 6.10
CA SER A 94 -4.48 -11.71 7.12
C SER A 94 -5.85 -11.02 7.19
N THR A 95 -5.91 -9.69 7.13
CA THR A 95 -7.19 -8.97 7.04
C THR A 95 -7.96 -9.33 5.77
N VAL A 96 -7.30 -9.37 4.60
CA VAL A 96 -7.93 -9.67 3.31
C VAL A 96 -8.46 -11.10 3.29
N THR A 97 -7.65 -12.06 3.72
CA THR A 97 -7.99 -13.48 3.85
C THR A 97 -9.19 -13.66 4.79
N LEU A 98 -9.21 -12.99 5.94
CA LEU A 98 -10.32 -13.05 6.88
C LEU A 98 -11.63 -12.52 6.26
N GLN A 99 -11.56 -11.40 5.54
CA GLN A 99 -12.72 -10.80 4.88
C GLN A 99 -13.26 -11.68 3.74
N LEU A 100 -12.38 -12.28 2.92
CA LEU A 100 -12.80 -13.23 1.88
C LEU A 100 -13.54 -14.43 2.48
N LEU A 101 -13.03 -14.99 3.57
CA LEU A 101 -13.68 -16.09 4.30
C LEU A 101 -15.03 -15.65 4.90
N ALA A 102 -15.13 -14.43 5.42
CA ALA A 102 -16.39 -13.84 5.91
C ALA A 102 -17.43 -13.67 4.81
N MET A 103 -17.01 -13.41 3.57
CA MET A 103 -17.87 -13.38 2.39
C MET A 103 -18.24 -14.78 1.86
N GLY A 104 -17.72 -15.86 2.47
CA GLY A 104 -17.96 -17.24 2.06
C GLY A 104 -17.02 -17.75 0.95
N ILE A 105 -15.98 -16.98 0.60
CA ILE A 105 -14.99 -17.36 -0.43
C ILE A 105 -13.91 -18.21 0.24
N ARG A 106 -13.98 -19.52 0.02
CA ARG A 106 -13.06 -20.51 0.63
C ARG A 106 -11.84 -20.82 -0.23
N ASP A 107 -11.98 -20.74 -1.56
CA ASP A 107 -10.86 -20.94 -2.49
C ASP A 107 -10.13 -19.63 -2.76
N ILE A 108 -9.35 -19.21 -1.76
CA ILE A 108 -8.59 -17.96 -1.81
C ILE A 108 -7.45 -18.06 -2.83
N ALA A 109 -6.87 -19.25 -3.04
CA ALA A 109 -5.77 -19.46 -3.97
C ALA A 109 -6.17 -19.25 -5.44
N ASN A 110 -7.42 -19.56 -5.79
CA ASN A 110 -7.98 -19.36 -7.13
C ASN A 110 -8.89 -18.13 -7.24
N PHE A 111 -8.99 -17.31 -6.20
CA PHE A 111 -9.72 -16.05 -6.28
C PHE A 111 -9.11 -15.12 -7.35
N ASP A 112 -9.98 -14.42 -8.08
CA ASP A 112 -9.62 -13.55 -9.20
C ASP A 112 -9.14 -12.18 -8.72
N PHE A 113 -7.92 -12.14 -8.19
CA PHE A 113 -7.26 -10.90 -7.80
C PHE A 113 -6.79 -10.12 -9.03
N LEU A 114 -7.04 -8.79 -9.04
CA LEU A 114 -6.45 -7.88 -10.03
C LEU A 114 -4.92 -7.99 -10.10
N SER A 115 -4.29 -8.22 -8.94
CA SER A 115 -2.87 -8.51 -8.83
C SER A 115 -2.69 -9.69 -7.88
N LYS A 116 -2.53 -10.89 -8.45
CA LYS A 116 -2.48 -12.13 -7.68
C LYS A 116 -1.29 -12.17 -6.71
N PRO A 117 -1.51 -12.29 -5.39
CA PRO A 117 -0.43 -12.45 -4.43
C PRO A 117 0.30 -13.78 -4.59
N ASN A 118 1.52 -13.84 -4.06
CA ASN A 118 2.25 -15.10 -3.96
C ASN A 118 1.50 -16.07 -3.04
N ILE A 119 1.42 -17.35 -3.46
CA ILE A 119 0.81 -18.45 -2.69
C ILE A 119 1.38 -18.50 -1.27
N LYS A 120 2.70 -18.31 -1.11
CA LYS A 120 3.34 -18.32 0.22
C LYS A 120 2.81 -17.23 1.16
N SER A 121 2.43 -16.07 0.62
CA SER A 121 1.85 -14.98 1.41
C SER A 121 0.42 -15.32 1.85
N ILE A 122 -0.35 -15.98 0.98
CA ILE A 122 -1.70 -16.47 1.29
C ILE A 122 -1.62 -17.55 2.37
N GLU A 123 -0.75 -18.54 2.21
CA GLU A 123 -0.50 -19.58 3.21
C GLU A 123 -0.10 -18.99 4.56
N ALA A 124 0.84 -18.04 4.58
CA ALA A 124 1.26 -17.36 5.81
C ALA A 124 0.08 -16.67 6.52
N SER A 125 -0.80 -16.00 5.77
CA SER A 125 -1.98 -15.35 6.33
C SER A 125 -3.00 -16.35 6.91
N ILE A 126 -3.18 -17.50 6.27
CA ILE A 126 -4.04 -18.58 6.78
C ILE A 126 -3.46 -19.13 8.08
N GLN A 127 -2.15 -19.39 8.13
CA GLN A 127 -1.49 -19.88 9.34
C GLN A 127 -1.61 -18.88 10.50
N GLU A 128 -1.49 -17.58 10.22
CA GLU A 128 -1.69 -16.54 11.23
C GLU A 128 -3.13 -16.52 11.76
N LEU A 129 -4.14 -16.60 10.88
CA LEU A 129 -5.55 -16.64 11.31
C LEU A 129 -5.90 -17.90 12.11
N ILE A 130 -5.29 -19.06 11.79
CA ILE A 130 -5.41 -20.28 12.59
C ILE A 130 -4.78 -20.06 13.97
N TYR A 131 -3.58 -19.46 14.03
CA TYR A 131 -2.89 -19.16 15.28
C TYR A 131 -3.71 -18.22 16.18
N LEU A 132 -4.34 -17.20 15.59
CA LEU A 132 -5.23 -16.27 16.27
C LEU A 132 -6.59 -16.88 16.65
N LYS A 133 -6.85 -18.14 16.27
CA LYS A 133 -8.15 -18.83 16.43
C LYS A 133 -9.31 -18.10 15.74
N ALA A 134 -9.01 -17.28 14.73
CA ALA A 134 -10.02 -16.63 13.91
C ALA A 134 -10.68 -17.63 12.95
N ILE A 135 -9.92 -18.64 12.50
CA ILE A 135 -10.42 -19.69 11.60
C ILE A 135 -10.00 -21.08 12.09
N THR A 136 -10.74 -22.09 11.66
CA THR A 136 -10.41 -23.50 11.87
C THR A 136 -9.43 -24.01 10.80
N SER A 137 -8.88 -25.22 11.00
CA SER A 137 -8.00 -25.88 10.02
C SER A 137 -8.67 -26.18 8.67
N VAL A 138 -10.00 -26.16 8.61
CA VAL A 138 -10.81 -26.34 7.40
C VAL A 138 -11.28 -25.00 6.80
N LEU A 139 -10.66 -23.88 7.20
CA LEU A 139 -10.94 -22.53 6.72
C LEU A 139 -12.36 -22.03 7.03
N GLU A 140 -12.92 -22.43 8.17
CA GLU A 140 -14.20 -21.90 8.64
C GLU A 140 -14.00 -20.87 9.76
N LEU A 141 -14.77 -19.79 9.72
CA LEU A 141 -14.71 -18.75 10.75
C LEU A 141 -15.22 -19.27 12.09
N THR A 142 -14.45 -19.00 13.15
CA THR A 142 -14.92 -19.17 14.53
C THR A 142 -15.85 -18.02 14.92
N ASP A 143 -16.53 -18.12 16.06
CA ASP A 143 -17.36 -17.01 16.54
C ASP A 143 -16.54 -15.75 16.85
N ASP A 144 -15.29 -15.92 17.27
CA ASP A 144 -14.37 -14.79 17.45
C ASP A 144 -13.86 -14.27 16.11
N GLY A 145 -13.57 -15.14 15.14
CA GLY A 145 -13.22 -14.73 13.77
C GLY A 145 -14.31 -13.90 13.10
N LYS A 146 -15.59 -14.26 13.30
CA LYS A 146 -16.73 -13.45 12.83
C LYS A 146 -16.73 -12.05 13.46
N LYS A 147 -16.45 -11.94 14.77
CA LYS A 147 -16.34 -10.65 15.45
C LYS A 147 -15.14 -9.86 14.93
N MET A 148 -13.97 -10.49 14.78
CA MET A 148 -12.76 -9.87 14.23
C MET A 148 -13.04 -9.28 12.85
N ALA A 149 -13.75 -10.01 11.98
CA ALA A 149 -14.13 -9.54 10.65
C ALA A 149 -15.04 -8.30 10.67
N CYS A 150 -15.75 -8.03 11.77
CA CYS A 150 -16.56 -6.82 11.91
C CYS A 150 -15.74 -5.55 12.22
N PHE A 151 -14.47 -5.69 12.62
CA PHE A 151 -13.61 -4.55 12.94
C PHE A 151 -12.68 -4.21 11.77
N PRO A 152 -12.56 -2.93 11.37
CA PRO A 152 -11.65 -2.49 10.30
C PRO A 152 -10.21 -2.36 10.83
N LEU A 153 -9.72 -3.40 11.49
CA LEU A 153 -8.41 -3.45 12.14
C LEU A 153 -7.62 -4.68 11.66
N ASP A 154 -6.33 -4.68 11.95
CA ASP A 154 -5.52 -5.89 11.83
C ASP A 154 -6.10 -6.96 12.80
N PRO A 155 -6.26 -8.23 12.38
CA PRO A 155 -6.75 -9.30 13.25
C PRO A 155 -5.87 -9.57 14.48
N LYS A 156 -4.60 -9.15 14.46
CA LYS A 156 -3.63 -9.31 15.55
C LYS A 156 -3.70 -8.18 16.57
#